data_AF-A0A9X4APJ0-F1
#
_entry.id   AF-A0A9X4APJ0-F1
#
_cell.length_a   1.000
_cell.length_b   1.000
_cell.length_c   1.000
_cell.angle_alpha   90.00
_cell.angle_beta   90.00
_cell.angle_gamma   90.00
#
_symmetry.space_group_name_H-M   'P 1'
#
loop_
_entity.id
_entity.type
_entity.pdbx_description
1 polymer ?
#
loop_
_entity_poly.entity_id
_entity_poly.type
_entity_poly.pdbx_seq_one_letter_code
_entity_poly.pdbx_strand_id
1 'polypeptide(L)'
;MNRILLPALVSLLAMGCGKAAVRTQALAPEKPAPAVTTQKETAAKAEPEAAEEQAPAEGRHEVGDYVVYRFSGSFQKAPVTLTERVVAREKNALVIDFILEEGKVATELRVRLSDAPETRGEVLGVQRIEKGKLVPAGVDEYEALMAKTMVVADENEAALGSEHVVAVMGNDLLPAKRTSFRVKIGEKKATLTTVVSDKFSWGDLSGEITADDGSVIYRAEVVNVGHVVETKTGKEPQVARSDYEDYE
;
A
#
# COMPACT_ATOMS: atom_id res chain seq x y z
N MET A 1 -23.09 -40.53 7.76
CA MET A 1 -24.08 -40.35 8.84
C MET A 1 -23.37 -40.54 10.17
N ASN A 2 -23.14 -39.46 10.92
CA ASN A 2 -23.29 -39.49 12.38
C ASN A 2 -23.46 -38.05 12.87
N ARG A 3 -24.64 -37.80 13.41
CA ARG A 3 -25.13 -36.54 13.97
C ARG A 3 -24.81 -36.56 15.46
N ILE A 4 -24.28 -35.47 16.00
CA ILE A 4 -24.40 -35.17 17.44
C ILE A 4 -24.92 -33.74 17.58
N LEU A 5 -26.06 -33.67 18.27
CA LEU A 5 -26.86 -32.49 18.60
C LEU A 5 -26.34 -31.84 19.89
N LEU A 6 -26.25 -30.50 19.89
CA LEU A 6 -26.76 -29.50 20.87
C LEU A 6 -26.72 -29.81 22.38
N PRO A 7 -26.39 -28.82 23.25
CA PRO A 7 -27.34 -27.74 23.47
C PRO A 7 -26.77 -26.33 23.67
N ALA A 8 -27.70 -25.39 23.53
CA ALA A 8 -27.59 -23.96 23.76
C ALA A 8 -27.23 -23.62 25.21
N LEU A 9 -26.59 -22.46 25.39
CA LEU A 9 -26.64 -21.74 26.65
C LEU A 9 -26.93 -20.24 26.42
N VAL A 10 -27.79 -19.76 27.29
CA VAL A 10 -28.64 -18.58 27.22
C VAL A 10 -27.90 -17.28 27.58
N SER A 11 -28.31 -16.22 26.90
CA SER A 11 -28.22 -14.78 27.17
C SER A 11 -27.94 -14.30 28.60
N LEU A 12 -27.18 -13.21 28.71
CA LEU A 12 -27.41 -12.17 29.73
C LEU A 12 -27.15 -10.77 29.14
N LEU A 13 -28.16 -9.91 29.32
CA LEU A 13 -28.22 -8.51 28.93
C LEU A 13 -27.27 -7.64 29.76
N ALA A 14 -26.71 -6.61 29.13
CA ALA A 14 -26.38 -5.35 29.81
C ALA A 14 -26.77 -4.17 28.91
N MET A 15 -28.00 -3.67 29.13
CA MET A 15 -28.42 -2.33 28.73
C MET A 15 -27.72 -1.32 29.65
N GLY A 16 -26.89 -0.45 29.09
CA GLY A 16 -26.33 0.72 29.76
C GLY A 16 -26.71 1.99 29.00
N CYS A 17 -27.79 2.64 29.43
CA CYS A 17 -28.20 3.97 28.97
C CYS A 17 -27.22 5.02 29.50
N GLY A 18 -26.45 5.65 28.62
CA GLY A 18 -25.65 6.83 28.92
C GLY A 18 -25.94 7.96 27.95
N LYS A 19 -27.03 8.71 28.19
CA LYS A 19 -27.31 9.98 27.52
C LYS A 19 -26.38 11.06 28.12
N ALA A 20 -25.40 11.54 27.37
CA ALA A 20 -24.78 12.83 27.62
C ALA A 20 -25.11 13.76 26.46
N ALA A 21 -26.00 14.72 26.75
CA ALA A 21 -26.40 15.77 25.84
C ALA A 21 -25.26 16.81 25.74
N VAL A 22 -24.60 16.90 24.58
CA VAL A 22 -23.87 18.12 24.21
C VAL A 22 -24.78 18.95 23.32
N ARG A 23 -25.15 20.09 23.87
CA ARG A 23 -26.05 21.10 23.31
C ARG A 23 -25.24 21.97 22.36
N THR A 24 -25.21 21.61 21.08
CA THR A 24 -24.72 22.52 20.02
C THR A 24 -25.89 23.39 19.60
N GLN A 25 -25.83 24.69 19.93
CA GLN A 25 -26.79 25.67 19.44
C GLN A 25 -26.69 25.78 17.92
N ALA A 26 -27.82 25.51 17.26
CA ALA A 26 -28.07 25.95 15.89
C ALA A 26 -28.42 27.45 15.92
N LEU A 27 -27.66 28.26 15.18
CA LEU A 27 -28.10 29.57 14.73
C LEU A 27 -28.52 29.43 13.27
N ALA A 28 -29.80 29.72 13.03
CA ALA A 28 -30.38 29.98 11.72
C ALA A 28 -31.48 31.04 11.95
N PRO A 29 -32.01 31.69 10.91
CA PRO A 29 -31.41 32.18 9.67
C PRO A 29 -31.60 33.72 9.56
N GLU A 30 -30.79 34.42 8.77
CA GLU A 30 -31.15 35.77 8.32
C GLU A 30 -31.04 35.87 6.79
N LYS A 31 -32.16 36.20 6.16
CA LYS A 31 -32.37 36.44 4.72
C LYS A 31 -33.60 37.36 4.61
N PRO A 32 -33.86 38.09 3.51
CA PRO A 32 -33.02 38.65 2.41
C PRO A 32 -33.11 40.21 2.40
N ALA A 33 -32.46 41.02 1.55
CA ALA A 33 -32.64 41.17 0.10
C ALA A 33 -31.76 42.36 -0.42
N PRO A 34 -31.88 42.84 -1.69
CA PRO A 34 -30.89 42.65 -2.75
C PRO A 34 -30.13 43.93 -3.14
N ALA A 35 -28.96 43.78 -3.75
CA ALA A 35 -28.38 44.84 -4.58
C ALA A 35 -27.79 44.24 -5.86
N VAL A 36 -28.43 44.61 -6.95
CA VAL A 36 -28.01 44.39 -8.34
C VAL A 36 -26.75 45.20 -8.59
N THR A 37 -25.70 44.58 -9.11
CA THR A 37 -24.68 45.32 -9.86
C THR A 37 -24.24 44.49 -11.06
N THR A 38 -24.73 44.94 -12.20
CA THR A 38 -24.34 44.55 -13.55
C THR A 38 -22.83 44.74 -13.71
N GLN A 39 -22.08 43.64 -13.84
CA GLN A 39 -20.70 43.70 -14.32
C GLN A 39 -20.64 43.17 -15.75
N LYS A 40 -19.98 43.99 -16.54
CA LYS A 40 -19.90 44.00 -17.99
C LYS A 40 -18.94 42.91 -18.46
N GLU A 41 -19.50 42.03 -19.27
CA GLU A 41 -18.82 41.04 -20.09
C GLU A 41 -17.70 41.70 -20.90
N THR A 42 -16.46 41.32 -20.61
CA THR A 42 -15.31 41.63 -21.46
C THR A 42 -14.73 40.29 -21.88
N ALA A 43 -15.08 39.87 -23.10
CA ALA A 43 -14.55 38.68 -23.75
C ALA A 43 -13.06 38.89 -24.02
N ALA A 44 -12.21 38.47 -23.08
CA ALA A 44 -10.79 38.28 -23.31
C ALA A 44 -10.62 36.90 -23.97
N LYS A 45 -10.20 36.93 -25.23
CA LYS A 45 -9.79 35.78 -26.04
C LYS A 45 -8.65 35.07 -25.30
N ALA A 46 -8.97 33.96 -24.63
CA ALA A 46 -7.99 33.09 -23.99
C ALA A 46 -7.14 32.43 -25.08
N GLU A 47 -5.90 32.87 -25.14
CA GLU A 47 -4.79 32.20 -25.80
C GLU A 47 -4.62 30.82 -25.13
N PRO A 48 -4.37 29.73 -25.89
CA PRO A 48 -4.19 28.42 -25.29
C PRO A 48 -2.93 28.45 -24.42
N GLU A 49 -3.16 28.46 -23.11
CA GLU A 49 -2.16 28.33 -22.07
C GLU A 49 -1.43 27.01 -22.33
N ALA A 50 -0.20 27.13 -22.84
CA ALA A 50 0.70 26.00 -23.00
C ALA A 50 0.78 25.30 -21.65
N ALA A 51 0.43 24.02 -21.63
CA ALA A 51 0.53 23.20 -20.44
C ALA A 51 1.95 23.33 -19.90
N GLU A 52 2.10 24.05 -18.77
CA GLU A 52 3.33 24.08 -18.02
C GLU A 52 3.64 22.64 -17.64
N GLU A 53 4.62 22.07 -18.32
CA GLU A 53 5.25 20.81 -17.98
C GLU A 53 5.94 21.04 -16.63
N GLN A 54 5.18 20.83 -15.55
CA GLN A 54 5.68 20.90 -14.20
C GLN A 54 6.89 19.96 -14.11
N ALA A 55 8.04 20.53 -13.74
CA ALA A 55 9.25 19.75 -13.49
C ALA A 55 8.89 18.55 -12.60
N PRO A 56 9.40 17.34 -12.89
CA PRO A 56 9.07 16.16 -12.11
C PRO A 56 9.44 16.42 -10.66
N ALA A 57 8.42 16.43 -9.79
CA ALA A 57 8.64 16.52 -8.35
C ALA A 57 9.50 15.31 -7.95
N GLU A 58 10.64 15.56 -7.29
CA GLU A 58 11.53 14.49 -6.82
C GLU A 58 10.74 13.43 -6.04
N GLY A 59 10.98 12.15 -6.35
CA GLY A 59 10.29 11.02 -5.71
C GLY A 59 8.96 10.60 -6.33
N ARG A 60 8.54 11.19 -7.46
CA ARG A 60 7.39 10.72 -8.24
C ARG A 60 7.75 9.50 -9.08
N HIS A 61 6.98 8.42 -8.96
CA HIS A 61 7.17 7.19 -9.76
C HIS A 61 6.70 7.39 -11.21
N GLU A 62 7.51 7.06 -12.19
CA GLU A 62 7.15 7.18 -13.61
C GLU A 62 6.48 5.91 -14.13
N VAL A 63 5.73 6.04 -15.24
CA VAL A 63 5.17 4.87 -15.94
C VAL A 63 6.31 3.95 -16.37
N GLY A 64 6.21 2.68 -16.00
CA GLY A 64 7.27 1.69 -16.21
C GLY A 64 8.11 1.42 -14.96
N ASP A 65 8.07 2.29 -13.94
CA ASP A 65 8.72 2.00 -12.66
C ASP A 65 8.09 0.78 -12.01
N TYR A 66 8.92 -0.05 -11.39
CA TYR A 66 8.46 -1.19 -10.61
C TYR A 66 9.36 -1.48 -9.41
N VAL A 67 8.78 -2.15 -8.43
CA VAL A 67 9.47 -2.74 -7.28
C VAL A 67 8.95 -4.16 -7.07
N VAL A 68 9.83 -5.05 -6.63
CA VAL A 68 9.49 -6.42 -6.25
C VAL A 68 9.90 -6.64 -4.81
N TYR A 69 8.94 -7.04 -3.99
CA TYR A 69 9.12 -7.42 -2.61
C TYR A 69 9.01 -8.92 -2.44
N ARG A 70 9.79 -9.48 -1.51
CA ARG A 70 9.61 -10.82 -1.00
C ARG A 70 9.19 -10.77 0.46
N PHE A 71 8.13 -11.48 0.79
CA PHE A 71 7.67 -11.69 2.15
C PHE A 71 7.95 -13.13 2.55
N SER A 72 8.45 -13.36 3.76
CA SER A 72 8.81 -14.68 4.29
C SER A 72 8.78 -14.71 5.81
N GLY A 73 8.96 -15.89 6.41
CA GLY A 73 8.90 -16.09 7.87
C GLY A 73 7.82 -17.10 8.25
N SER A 74 7.71 -17.38 9.55
CA SER A 74 6.79 -18.41 10.05
C SER A 74 5.31 -18.04 9.99
N PHE A 75 4.96 -16.78 9.69
CA PHE A 75 3.57 -16.33 9.59
C PHE A 75 2.82 -16.93 8.37
N GLN A 76 3.57 -17.43 7.39
CA GLN A 76 3.05 -18.07 6.19
C GLN A 76 3.81 -19.36 5.87
N LYS A 77 3.20 -20.25 5.08
CA LYS A 77 3.76 -21.58 4.79
C LYS A 77 4.93 -21.56 3.82
N ALA A 78 4.96 -20.58 2.93
CA ALA A 78 5.99 -20.38 1.91
C ALA A 78 6.16 -18.88 1.67
N PRO A 79 7.33 -18.42 1.19
CA PRO A 79 7.50 -17.04 0.76
C PRO A 79 6.49 -16.64 -0.32
N VAL A 80 6.10 -15.37 -0.33
CA VAL A 80 5.25 -14.77 -1.38
C VAL A 80 5.95 -13.55 -1.95
N THR A 81 5.69 -13.27 -3.23
CA THR A 81 6.32 -12.16 -3.94
C THR A 81 5.24 -11.16 -4.33
N LEU A 82 5.44 -9.87 -4.03
CA LEU A 82 4.58 -8.78 -4.52
C LEU A 82 5.37 -7.94 -5.50
N THR A 83 4.86 -7.82 -6.73
CA THR A 83 5.34 -6.81 -7.68
C THR A 83 4.35 -5.67 -7.73
N GLU A 84 4.86 -4.44 -7.61
CA GLU A 84 4.11 -3.21 -7.86
C GLU A 84 4.70 -2.55 -9.10
N ARG A 85 3.87 -2.29 -10.11
CA ARG A 85 4.31 -1.68 -11.37
C ARG A 85 3.42 -0.52 -11.75
N VAL A 86 4.02 0.66 -11.95
CA VAL A 86 3.29 1.84 -12.44
C VAL A 86 2.98 1.66 -13.92
N VAL A 87 1.70 1.64 -14.27
CA VAL A 87 1.24 1.41 -15.65
C VAL A 87 0.58 2.61 -16.29
N ALA A 88 0.11 3.57 -15.48
CA ALA A 88 -0.35 4.86 -15.98
C ALA A 88 -0.24 5.93 -14.90
N ARG A 89 -0.11 7.17 -15.35
CA ARG A 89 -0.29 8.37 -14.53
C ARG A 89 -1.40 9.20 -15.13
N GLU A 90 -2.38 9.50 -14.31
CA GLU A 90 -3.48 10.42 -14.62
C GLU A 90 -3.31 11.68 -13.78
N LYS A 91 -4.00 12.76 -14.14
CA LYS A 91 -3.83 14.09 -13.53
C LYS A 91 -3.68 14.09 -12.00
N ASN A 92 -4.50 13.30 -11.30
CA ASN A 92 -4.49 13.18 -9.84
C ASN A 92 -4.46 11.71 -9.37
N ALA A 93 -4.02 10.77 -10.22
CA ALA A 93 -4.01 9.36 -9.85
C ALA A 93 -2.81 8.62 -10.43
N LEU A 94 -2.26 7.70 -9.65
CA LEU A 94 -1.27 6.72 -10.06
C LEU A 94 -1.97 5.39 -10.24
N VAL A 95 -1.77 4.74 -11.39
CA VAL A 95 -2.34 3.43 -11.67
C VAL A 95 -1.23 2.40 -11.58
N ILE A 96 -1.40 1.45 -10.67
CA ILE A 96 -0.40 0.44 -10.34
C ILE A 96 -1.00 -0.96 -10.56
N ASP A 97 -0.27 -1.82 -11.25
CA ASP A 97 -0.53 -3.26 -11.26
C ASP A 97 0.16 -3.88 -10.05
N PHE A 98 -0.62 -4.51 -9.18
CA PHE A 98 -0.19 -5.33 -8.05
C PHE A 98 -0.28 -6.79 -8.48
N ILE A 99 0.86 -7.50 -8.43
CA ILE A 99 0.96 -8.92 -8.79
C ILE A 99 1.47 -9.66 -7.56
N LEU A 100 0.61 -10.43 -6.91
CA LEU A 100 0.98 -11.28 -5.78
C LEU A 100 1.14 -12.72 -6.26
N GLU A 101 2.35 -13.26 -6.13
CA GLU A 101 2.70 -14.63 -6.48
C GLU A 101 2.84 -15.49 -5.21
N GLU A 102 2.06 -16.57 -5.15
CA GLU A 102 2.01 -17.56 -4.08
C GLU A 102 2.30 -18.95 -4.68
N GLY A 103 3.59 -19.25 -4.88
CA GLY A 103 4.02 -20.46 -5.58
C GLY A 103 3.57 -20.43 -7.05
N LYS A 104 2.62 -21.29 -7.44
CA LYS A 104 2.11 -21.38 -8.82
C LYS A 104 0.86 -20.53 -9.09
N VAL A 105 0.36 -19.84 -8.06
CA VAL A 105 -0.85 -19.02 -8.14
C VAL A 105 -0.44 -17.55 -8.17
N ALA A 106 -0.96 -16.80 -9.13
CA ALA A 106 -0.79 -15.35 -9.20
C ALA A 106 -2.15 -14.66 -9.10
N THR A 107 -2.22 -13.59 -8.30
CA THR A 107 -3.37 -12.67 -8.24
C THR A 107 -2.92 -11.32 -8.77
N GLU A 108 -3.63 -10.79 -9.76
CA GLU A 108 -3.28 -9.54 -10.42
C GLU A 108 -4.42 -8.53 -10.26
N LEU A 109 -4.11 -7.38 -9.65
CA LEU A 109 -5.02 -6.26 -9.49
C LEU A 109 -4.43 -5.00 -10.13
N ARG A 110 -5.26 -4.26 -10.88
CA ARG A 110 -4.98 -2.89 -11.25
C ARG A 110 -5.66 -1.96 -10.26
N VAL A 111 -4.87 -1.21 -9.52
CA VAL A 111 -5.34 -0.31 -8.48
C VAL A 111 -5.04 1.11 -8.91
N ARG A 112 -6.06 1.96 -8.81
CA ARG A 112 -5.93 3.39 -9.04
C ARG A 112 -5.84 4.07 -7.69
N LEU A 113 -4.70 4.65 -7.38
CA LEU A 113 -4.42 5.38 -6.15
C LEU A 113 -4.45 6.88 -6.43
N SER A 114 -4.92 7.68 -5.48
CA SER A 114 -4.81 9.13 -5.57
C SER A 114 -3.34 9.55 -5.50
N ASP A 115 -2.95 10.48 -6.37
CA ASP A 115 -1.65 11.18 -6.31
C ASP A 115 -1.84 12.68 -6.00
N ALA A 116 -3.04 13.08 -5.57
CA ALA A 116 -3.28 14.41 -5.04
C ALA A 116 -2.58 14.55 -3.67
N PRO A 117 -1.95 15.70 -3.34
CA PRO A 117 -1.22 15.86 -2.08
C PRO A 117 -2.03 15.54 -0.81
N GLU A 118 -3.32 15.92 -0.79
CA GLU A 118 -4.20 15.77 0.38
C GLU A 118 -4.74 14.36 0.59
N THR A 119 -4.75 13.53 -0.45
CA THR A 119 -5.33 12.17 -0.40
C THR A 119 -4.39 11.12 -0.98
N ARG A 120 -3.09 11.42 -1.05
CA ARG A 120 -2.09 10.54 -1.68
C ARG A 120 -2.17 9.13 -1.10
N GLY A 121 -2.28 8.14 -1.98
CA GLY A 121 -2.41 6.72 -1.61
C GLY A 121 -3.84 6.24 -1.34
N GLU A 122 -4.85 7.12 -1.33
CA GLU A 122 -6.26 6.72 -1.23
C GLU A 122 -6.66 5.86 -2.45
N VAL A 123 -7.33 4.73 -2.21
CA VAL A 123 -7.80 3.84 -3.28
C VAL A 123 -9.03 4.44 -3.96
N LEU A 124 -8.88 4.81 -5.23
CA LEU A 124 -9.93 5.40 -6.06
C LEU A 124 -10.70 4.33 -6.87
N GLY A 125 -10.10 3.16 -7.07
CA GLY A 125 -10.72 2.05 -7.79
C GLY A 125 -9.83 0.83 -7.92
N VAL A 126 -10.45 -0.34 -8.03
CA VAL A 126 -9.77 -1.63 -8.14
C VAL A 126 -10.40 -2.41 -9.30
N GLN A 127 -9.56 -3.06 -10.09
CA GLN A 127 -9.95 -3.97 -11.16
C GLN A 127 -9.07 -5.20 -11.07
N ARG A 128 -9.63 -6.39 -11.29
CA ARG A 128 -8.82 -7.60 -11.44
C ARG A 128 -8.34 -7.71 -12.88
N ILE A 129 -7.13 -8.21 -13.07
CA ILE A 129 -6.58 -8.53 -14.38
C ILE A 129 -6.79 -10.02 -14.62
N GLU A 130 -7.68 -10.37 -15.55
CA GLU A 130 -7.96 -11.76 -15.92
C GLU A 130 -7.65 -11.96 -17.40
N LYS A 131 -6.62 -12.76 -17.70
CA LYS A 131 -6.20 -13.06 -19.10
C LYS A 131 -5.98 -11.76 -19.91
N GLY A 132 -5.33 -10.77 -19.28
CA GLY A 132 -5.06 -9.45 -19.87
C GLY A 132 -6.27 -8.52 -19.98
N LYS A 133 -7.41 -8.86 -19.37
CA LYS A 133 -8.61 -8.02 -19.37
C LYS A 133 -8.90 -7.49 -17.98
N LEU A 134 -9.29 -6.22 -17.91
CA LEU A 134 -9.73 -5.59 -16.67
C LEU A 134 -11.19 -5.96 -16.41
N VAL A 135 -11.44 -6.57 -15.26
CA VAL A 135 -12.79 -6.86 -14.76
C VAL A 135 -13.01 -6.10 -13.45
N PRO A 136 -14.25 -5.66 -13.14
CA PRO A 136 -14.52 -4.97 -11.88
C PRO A 136 -14.12 -5.81 -10.66
N ALA A 137 -13.49 -5.17 -9.68
CA ALA A 137 -13.14 -5.74 -8.39
C ALA A 137 -13.40 -4.69 -7.28
N GLY A 138 -13.53 -5.15 -6.04
CA GLY A 138 -13.75 -4.28 -4.90
C GLY A 138 -12.46 -3.86 -4.19
N VAL A 139 -12.56 -2.83 -3.33
CA VAL A 139 -11.46 -2.41 -2.44
C VAL A 139 -11.10 -3.53 -1.45
N ASP A 140 -12.07 -4.34 -1.04
CA ASP A 140 -11.90 -5.51 -0.18
C ASP A 140 -10.97 -6.56 -0.80
N GLU A 141 -10.96 -6.71 -2.14
CA GLU A 141 -10.02 -7.60 -2.81
C GLU A 141 -8.58 -7.09 -2.75
N TYR A 142 -8.39 -5.78 -2.88
CA TYR A 142 -7.08 -5.15 -2.71
C TYR A 142 -6.60 -5.26 -1.25
N GLU A 143 -7.47 -4.98 -0.28
CA GLU A 143 -7.15 -5.14 1.14
C GLU A 143 -6.80 -6.60 1.47
N ALA A 144 -7.55 -7.57 0.93
CA ALA A 144 -7.27 -8.99 1.12
C ALA A 144 -5.94 -9.42 0.48
N LEU A 145 -5.56 -8.84 -0.67
CA LEU A 145 -4.26 -9.05 -1.29
C LEU A 145 -3.14 -8.51 -0.40
N MET A 146 -3.25 -7.25 0.04
CA MET A 146 -2.23 -6.61 0.89
C MET A 146 -2.12 -7.30 2.26
N ALA A 147 -3.22 -7.75 2.86
CA ALA A 147 -3.23 -8.46 4.14
C ALA A 147 -2.37 -9.74 4.13
N LYS A 148 -2.16 -10.38 2.97
CA LYS A 148 -1.25 -11.53 2.84
C LYS A 148 0.21 -11.17 2.99
N THR A 149 0.56 -9.90 2.81
CA THR A 149 1.94 -9.40 2.86
C THR A 149 2.29 -8.72 4.18
N MET A 150 1.36 -8.67 5.13
CA MET A 150 1.51 -7.88 6.33
C MET A 150 1.46 -8.73 7.60
N VAL A 151 2.35 -8.42 8.54
CA VAL A 151 2.25 -8.83 9.95
C VAL A 151 2.30 -7.57 10.79
N VAL A 152 1.26 -7.39 11.61
CA VAL A 152 1.14 -6.24 12.51
C VAL A 152 1.46 -6.72 13.92
N ALA A 153 2.39 -6.05 14.58
CA ALA A 153 2.61 -6.25 16.00
C ALA A 153 1.46 -5.67 16.82
N ASP A 154 1.05 -6.36 17.89
CA ASP A 154 -0.04 -5.92 18.75
C ASP A 154 0.36 -4.69 19.58
N GLU A 155 1.62 -4.64 20.01
CA GLU A 155 2.16 -3.55 20.80
C GLU A 155 3.55 -3.16 20.30
N ASN A 156 3.82 -1.85 20.27
CA ASN A 156 5.17 -1.28 20.15
C ASN A 156 5.59 -0.77 21.52
N GLU A 157 6.47 -1.51 22.20
CA GLU A 157 6.82 -1.24 23.60
C GLU A 157 7.88 -0.15 23.73
N ALA A 158 8.93 -0.20 22.90
CA ALA A 158 10.05 0.72 23.00
C ALA A 158 10.94 0.71 21.75
N ALA A 159 11.50 1.86 21.38
CA ALA A 159 12.65 1.90 20.49
C ALA A 159 13.89 1.33 21.19
N LEU A 160 14.61 0.45 20.51
CA LEU A 160 15.86 -0.16 20.99
C LEU A 160 17.09 0.61 20.50
N GLY A 161 16.99 1.25 19.33
CA GLY A 161 18.04 2.10 18.79
C GLY A 161 17.94 2.27 17.29
N SER A 162 18.80 3.14 16.76
CA SER A 162 18.99 3.32 15.32
C SER A 162 20.48 3.40 14.99
N GLU A 163 20.84 2.92 13.80
CA GLU A 163 22.19 3.02 13.26
C GLU A 163 22.15 3.32 11.76
N HIS A 164 23.20 3.99 11.26
CA HIS A 164 23.40 4.15 9.83
C HIS A 164 24.02 2.87 9.27
N VAL A 165 23.47 2.40 8.15
CA VAL A 165 23.91 1.18 7.48
C VAL A 165 24.03 1.44 5.98
N VAL A 166 24.72 0.54 5.28
CA VAL A 166 24.68 0.47 3.82
C VAL A 166 23.83 -0.74 3.46
N ALA A 167 22.69 -0.49 2.83
CA ALA A 167 21.81 -1.54 2.32
C ALA A 167 22.24 -1.93 0.90
N VAL A 168 22.18 -3.23 0.60
CA VAL A 168 22.47 -3.77 -0.73
C VAL A 168 21.14 -4.05 -1.42
N MET A 169 20.95 -3.53 -2.63
CA MET A 169 19.75 -3.73 -3.43
C MET A 169 20.18 -4.07 -4.85
N GLY A 170 20.18 -5.35 -5.20
CA GLY A 170 20.82 -5.83 -6.42
C GLY A 170 22.32 -5.48 -6.41
N ASN A 171 22.74 -4.63 -7.37
CA ASN A 171 24.12 -4.15 -7.47
C ASN A 171 24.34 -2.78 -6.80
N ASP A 172 23.28 -2.14 -6.30
CA ASP A 172 23.35 -0.81 -5.73
C ASP A 172 23.63 -0.85 -4.23
N LEU A 173 24.41 0.12 -3.77
CA LEU A 173 24.69 0.37 -2.36
C LEU A 173 23.99 1.65 -1.93
N LEU A 174 22.99 1.52 -1.06
CA LEU A 174 22.18 2.63 -0.59
C LEU A 174 22.56 3.01 0.85
N PRO A 175 22.86 4.30 1.13
CA PRO A 175 22.91 4.76 2.51
C PRO A 175 21.50 4.62 3.11
N ALA A 176 21.41 3.98 4.26
CA ALA A 176 20.15 3.69 4.92
C ALA A 176 20.27 3.86 6.44
N LYS A 177 19.12 3.84 7.10
CA LYS A 177 19.00 3.85 8.56
C LYS A 177 18.26 2.59 8.99
N ARG A 178 18.90 1.79 9.83
CA ARG A 178 18.27 0.67 10.52
C ARG A 178 17.72 1.16 11.85
N THR A 179 16.47 0.81 12.18
CA THR A 179 15.88 1.08 13.49
C THR A 179 15.27 -0.18 14.04
N SER A 180 15.52 -0.47 15.31
CA SER A 180 14.96 -1.63 16.00
C SER A 180 14.02 -1.21 17.12
N PHE A 181 12.95 -1.97 17.31
CA PHE A 181 11.91 -1.78 18.29
C PHE A 181 11.62 -3.08 19.01
N ARG A 182 11.34 -3.00 20.31
CA ARG A 182 10.71 -4.09 21.05
C ARG A 182 9.22 -4.05 20.78
N VAL A 183 8.68 -5.17 20.36
CA VAL A 183 7.27 -5.33 20.02
C VAL A 183 6.69 -6.58 20.67
N LYS A 184 5.35 -6.70 20.70
CA LYS A 184 4.66 -7.94 21.04
C LYS A 184 3.85 -8.48 19.87
N ILE A 185 3.84 -9.80 19.74
CA ILE A 185 2.91 -10.55 18.88
C ILE A 185 2.27 -11.65 19.74
N GLY A 186 0.95 -11.55 19.93
CA GLY A 186 0.23 -12.16 21.02
C GLY A 186 0.87 -11.81 22.36
N GLU A 187 1.10 -12.83 23.18
CA GLU A 187 1.78 -12.68 24.48
C GLU A 187 3.32 -12.76 24.38
N LYS A 188 3.86 -12.91 23.16
CA LYS A 188 5.29 -13.13 22.94
C LYS A 188 6.00 -11.83 22.64
N LYS A 189 7.18 -11.66 23.24
CA LYS A 189 8.11 -10.59 22.90
C LYS A 189 8.83 -10.92 21.59
N ALA A 190 9.06 -9.87 20.82
CA ALA A 190 9.81 -9.92 19.58
C ALA A 190 10.55 -8.61 19.36
N THR A 191 11.45 -8.62 18.38
CA THR A 191 12.15 -7.43 17.89
C THR A 191 11.72 -7.15 16.47
N LEU A 192 11.17 -5.96 16.22
CA LEU A 192 10.95 -5.43 14.88
C LEU A 192 12.18 -4.63 14.47
N THR A 193 12.72 -4.88 13.28
CA THR A 193 13.79 -4.09 12.68
C THR A 193 13.32 -3.60 11.32
N THR A 194 13.45 -2.30 11.06
CA THR A 194 13.18 -1.69 9.74
C THR A 194 14.46 -1.07 9.18
N VAL A 195 14.58 -1.05 7.86
CA VAL A 195 15.68 -0.40 7.13
C VAL A 195 15.08 0.55 6.10
N VAL A 196 15.35 1.85 6.26
CA VAL A 196 14.78 2.92 5.43
C VAL A 196 15.88 3.72 4.77
N SER A 197 15.68 4.15 3.53
CA SER A 197 16.60 5.02 2.80
C SER A 197 15.85 6.18 2.18
N ASP A 198 16.34 7.41 2.39
CA ASP A 198 15.78 8.61 1.73
C ASP A 198 15.98 8.59 0.21
N LYS A 199 16.81 7.67 -0.30
CA LYS A 199 17.04 7.46 -1.74
C LYS A 199 16.12 6.41 -2.35
N PHE A 200 15.21 5.84 -1.57
CA PHE A 200 14.29 4.80 -2.01
C PHE A 200 12.85 5.25 -1.78
N SER A 201 12.13 5.58 -2.85
CA SER A 201 10.79 6.20 -2.77
C SER A 201 9.65 5.21 -2.59
N TRP A 202 9.91 3.90 -2.73
CA TRP A 202 8.87 2.88 -2.64
C TRP A 202 8.54 2.45 -1.20
N GLY A 203 9.27 2.96 -0.20
CA GLY A 203 9.02 2.69 1.22
C GLY A 203 10.25 2.18 1.97
N ASP A 204 10.06 1.16 2.80
CA ASP A 204 11.16 0.51 3.53
C ASP A 204 11.91 -0.46 2.60
N LEU A 205 13.24 -0.51 2.71
CA LEU A 205 14.06 -1.49 1.99
C LEU A 205 13.90 -2.91 2.57
N SER A 206 13.69 -2.99 3.88
CA SER A 206 13.38 -4.25 4.55
C SER A 206 12.70 -4.02 5.90
N GLY A 207 11.86 -4.96 6.30
CA GLY A 207 11.31 -5.07 7.65
C GLY A 207 11.40 -6.51 8.15
N GLU A 208 11.82 -6.73 9.39
CA GLU A 208 11.93 -8.06 9.97
C GLU A 208 11.37 -8.07 11.40
N ILE A 209 10.57 -9.08 11.74
CA ILE A 209 10.17 -9.37 13.11
C ILE A 209 10.73 -10.72 13.51
N THR A 210 11.54 -10.71 14.56
CA THR A 210 12.26 -11.89 15.07
C THR A 210 11.86 -12.14 16.53
N ALA A 211 11.50 -13.38 16.86
CA ALA A 211 11.18 -13.78 18.22
C ALA A 211 12.43 -13.77 19.12
N ASP A 212 12.23 -13.85 20.44
CA ASP A 212 13.34 -13.89 21.42
C ASP A 212 14.30 -15.08 21.22
N ASP A 213 13.86 -16.16 20.58
CA ASP A 213 14.69 -17.33 20.24
C ASP A 213 15.47 -17.18 18.92
N GLY A 214 15.36 -16.03 18.25
CA GLY A 214 16.00 -15.75 16.98
C GLY A 214 15.24 -16.27 15.75
N SER A 215 14.09 -16.92 15.92
CA SER A 215 13.26 -17.35 14.79
C SER A 215 12.59 -16.15 14.11
N VAL A 216 12.57 -16.15 12.77
CA VAL A 216 11.98 -15.08 11.97
C VAL A 216 10.47 -15.31 11.85
N ILE A 217 9.70 -14.43 12.49
CA ILE A 217 8.24 -14.43 12.39
C ILE A 217 7.81 -13.87 11.04
N TYR A 218 8.42 -12.76 10.64
CA TYR A 218 8.10 -12.01 9.43
C TYR A 218 9.37 -11.36 8.88
N ARG A 219 9.50 -11.33 7.56
CA ARG A 219 10.52 -10.60 6.83
C ARG A 219 9.93 -10.12 5.51
N ALA A 220 10.03 -8.82 5.27
CA ALA A 220 9.83 -8.17 3.98
C ALA A 220 11.18 -7.62 3.50
N GLU A 221 11.50 -7.81 2.23
CA GLU A 221 12.71 -7.28 1.61
C GLU A 221 12.45 -6.90 0.16
N VAL A 222 13.05 -5.80 -0.29
CA VAL A 222 13.10 -5.46 -1.71
C VAL A 222 14.10 -6.39 -2.39
N VAL A 223 13.63 -7.17 -3.37
CA VAL A 223 14.48 -8.08 -4.15
C VAL A 223 14.86 -7.52 -5.50
N ASN A 224 14.04 -6.60 -6.05
CA ASN A 224 14.33 -5.95 -7.32
C ASN A 224 13.62 -4.59 -7.41
N VAL A 225 14.20 -3.67 -8.15
CA VAL A 225 13.60 -2.38 -8.51
C VAL A 225 14.12 -1.99 -9.89
N GLY A 226 13.29 -1.30 -10.67
CA GLY A 226 13.76 -0.78 -11.94
C GLY A 226 12.72 0.03 -12.68
N HIS A 227 13.04 0.28 -13.94
CA HIS A 227 12.18 0.98 -14.87
C HIS A 227 12.15 0.20 -16.18
N VAL A 228 10.95 -0.12 -16.64
CA VAL A 228 10.71 -0.77 -17.93
C VAL A 228 10.11 0.23 -18.90
N VAL A 229 10.88 0.59 -19.91
CA VAL A 229 10.35 1.33 -21.05
C VAL A 229 9.62 0.31 -21.94
N GLU A 230 8.28 0.38 -22.03
CA GLU A 230 7.56 -0.40 -23.03
C GLU A 230 8.05 -0.01 -24.42
N THR A 231 8.88 -0.85 -25.03
CA THR A 231 9.22 -0.72 -26.44
C THR A 231 7.94 -0.97 -27.26
N LYS A 232 7.60 -0.04 -28.16
CA LYS A 232 6.42 -0.03 -29.06
C LYS A 232 6.19 -1.31 -29.91
N THR A 233 7.00 -2.35 -29.72
CA THR A 233 6.95 -3.64 -30.39
C THR A 233 5.87 -4.60 -29.87
N GLY A 234 5.06 -4.21 -28.87
CA GLY A 234 3.89 -5.00 -28.44
C GLY A 234 4.22 -6.34 -27.79
N LYS A 235 5.48 -6.53 -27.35
CA LYS A 235 5.85 -7.64 -26.46
C LYS A 235 5.79 -7.13 -25.04
N GLU A 236 4.92 -7.75 -24.26
CA GLU A 236 4.78 -7.56 -22.83
C GLU A 236 6.17 -7.67 -22.19
N PRO A 237 6.60 -6.69 -21.38
CA PRO A 237 7.89 -6.77 -20.73
C PRO A 237 7.90 -7.96 -19.77
N GLN A 238 8.82 -8.88 -20.02
CA GLN A 238 9.07 -10.00 -19.12
C GLN A 238 9.69 -9.42 -17.85
N VAL A 239 8.87 -9.19 -16.83
CA VAL A 239 9.35 -9.10 -15.45
C VAL A 239 10.02 -10.45 -15.19
N ALA A 240 11.25 -10.43 -14.68
CA ALA A 240 12.01 -11.64 -14.38
C ALA A 240 11.13 -12.52 -13.47
N ARG A 241 10.57 -13.60 -14.01
CA ARG A 241 9.99 -14.67 -13.20
C ARG A 241 11.13 -15.13 -12.31
N SER A 242 10.94 -15.10 -11.00
CA SER A 242 11.97 -15.57 -10.07
C SER A 242 12.36 -17.00 -10.48
N ASP A 243 13.66 -17.28 -10.62
CA ASP A 243 14.23 -18.56 -11.05
C ASP A 243 14.05 -19.69 -10.00
N TYR A 244 12.90 -19.73 -9.31
CA TYR A 244 12.65 -20.58 -8.14
C TYR A 244 12.25 -22.03 -8.46
N GLU A 245 12.44 -22.48 -9.71
CA GLU A 245 12.19 -23.89 -10.07
C GLU A 245 13.27 -24.87 -9.54
N ASP A 246 14.35 -24.37 -8.92
CA ASP A 246 15.52 -25.19 -8.56
C ASP A 246 15.65 -25.60 -7.07
N TYR A 247 14.60 -25.47 -6.26
CA TYR A 247 14.61 -25.95 -4.86
C TYR A 247 13.45 -26.92 -4.57
N GLU A 248 13.60 -28.18 -5.01
CA GLU A 248 12.86 -29.35 -4.48
C GLU A 248 13.78 -30.23 -3.62
#